data_AF-A0A6G3SFN5-F1
#
_entry.id   AF-A0A6G3SFN5-F1
#
_cell.length_a   1.000
_cell.length_b   1.000
_cell.length_c   1.000
_cell.angle_alpha   90.00
_cell.angle_beta   90.00
_cell.angle_gamma   90.00
#
_symmetry.space_group_name_H-M   'P 1'
#
loop_
_entity.id
_entity.type
_entity.pdbx_description
1 polymer ?
#
loop_
_entity_poly.entity_id
_entity_poly.type
_entity_poly.pdbx_seq_one_letter_code
_entity_poly.pdbx_strand_id
1 'polypeptide(L)'
;SDGLVFTSRLSLQTHPWLAGHAIGGVVIVPGTAYVDLAVRAGDEFGHGVLEELVIEAPLALPERGGVRVQVAVSGPDATGRRTVDVYSLREDTAGEGGTGPWTRHATGLLSADPRPPQATADFTTWPPQGAQPVDVENFYGDLTERGYAYGPAFQGMRAVWRRGEEVFAEVALPDEQREEAGKYGIHPALLDAALHTNAFANPDDDRKVLPFAWNGLVLHAAGASALRVRVAPCGPDALSFQAADETGAPVLTMDSLVSLPVSADQLDAAATDDGRDSLFGVEWTELPPAQGPVTAPAWVPVTTAEDVEGLPGDTQAAVLKAVGGDGDDAVLALSVRVLGVLQAWQAAADAERSRLVVVTRGAVPAGDGVVTDPAGAAVWGLVRAAQAENPDRIVLIDTDTEEVAGAVLGAALAADEP
;
A
#
# COMPACT_ATOMS: atom_id res chain seq x y z
N SER A 1 17.51 -5.56 -25.43
CA SER A 1 16.59 -5.68 -24.28
C SER A 1 16.42 -7.16 -24.03
N ASP A 2 17.00 -7.68 -22.95
CA ASP A 2 17.09 -9.12 -22.69
C ASP A 2 15.99 -9.60 -21.71
N GLY A 3 14.85 -8.90 -21.74
CA GLY A 3 13.67 -9.18 -20.93
C GLY A 3 12.53 -9.77 -21.76
N LEU A 4 11.48 -10.25 -21.10
CA LEU A 4 10.28 -10.83 -21.71
C LEU A 4 9.02 -10.23 -21.09
N VAL A 5 7.92 -10.26 -21.84
CA VAL A 5 6.58 -9.95 -21.34
C VAL A 5 5.66 -11.13 -21.64
N PHE A 6 4.93 -11.56 -20.62
CA PHE A 6 3.88 -12.56 -20.72
C PHE A 6 2.54 -11.87 -20.64
N THR A 7 1.58 -12.30 -21.45
CA THR A 7 0.25 -11.71 -21.51
C THR A 7 -0.80 -12.78 -21.25
N SER A 8 -1.77 -12.47 -20.40
CA SER A 8 -2.91 -13.33 -20.11
C SER A 8 -4.20 -12.51 -20.03
N ARG A 9 -5.34 -13.20 -19.94
CA ARG A 9 -6.63 -12.62 -19.67
C ARG A 9 -7.35 -13.47 -18.62
N LEU A 10 -7.67 -12.85 -17.48
CA LEU A 10 -8.41 -13.49 -16.41
C LEU A 10 -9.89 -13.13 -16.48
N SER A 11 -10.76 -14.11 -16.28
CA SER A 11 -12.20 -13.91 -16.08
C SER A 11 -12.79 -15.07 -15.29
N LEU A 12 -13.89 -14.82 -14.58
CA LEU A 12 -14.61 -15.88 -13.86
C LEU A 12 -15.21 -16.96 -14.79
N GLN A 13 -15.36 -16.67 -16.08
CA GLN A 13 -15.79 -17.67 -17.07
C GLN A 13 -14.69 -18.64 -17.48
N THR A 14 -13.44 -18.17 -17.53
CA THR A 14 -12.29 -18.98 -17.96
C THR A 14 -11.57 -19.63 -16.78
N HIS A 15 -11.62 -18.98 -15.61
CA HIS A 15 -10.98 -19.41 -14.37
C HIS A 15 -12.02 -19.39 -13.23
N PRO A 16 -13.05 -20.25 -13.28
CA PRO A 16 -14.19 -20.20 -12.34
C PRO A 16 -13.80 -20.41 -10.89
N TRP A 17 -12.68 -21.11 -10.62
CA TRP A 17 -12.17 -21.29 -9.27
C TRP A 17 -11.84 -19.96 -8.58
N LEU A 18 -11.47 -18.91 -9.32
CA LEU A 18 -11.17 -17.57 -8.76
C LEU A 18 -12.37 -16.94 -8.05
N ALA A 19 -13.60 -17.30 -8.42
CA ALA A 19 -14.81 -16.83 -7.72
C ALA A 19 -14.85 -17.29 -6.24
N GLY A 20 -14.09 -18.33 -5.90
CA GLY A 20 -13.96 -18.85 -4.55
C GLY A 20 -12.94 -18.11 -3.68
N HIS A 21 -12.30 -17.04 -4.14
CA HIS A 21 -11.45 -16.21 -3.30
C HIS A 21 -12.03 -14.81 -3.19
N ALA A 22 -12.93 -14.64 -2.21
CA ALA A 22 -13.62 -13.39 -1.97
C ALA A 22 -13.38 -12.89 -0.54
N ILE A 23 -13.07 -11.61 -0.41
CA ILE A 23 -12.77 -10.97 0.87
C ILE A 23 -13.63 -9.71 0.97
N GLY A 24 -14.41 -9.59 2.05
CA GLY A 24 -15.36 -8.49 2.19
C GLY A 24 -16.43 -8.44 1.09
N GLY A 25 -16.71 -9.57 0.42
CA GLY A 25 -17.64 -9.65 -0.71
C GLY A 25 -17.03 -9.33 -2.08
N VAL A 26 -15.74 -8.94 -2.14
CA VAL A 26 -15.03 -8.65 -3.39
C VAL A 26 -14.23 -9.86 -3.83
N VAL A 27 -14.39 -10.30 -5.08
CA VAL A 27 -13.57 -11.38 -5.66
C VAL A 27 -12.20 -10.83 -6.03
N ILE A 28 -11.15 -11.37 -5.41
CA ILE A 28 -9.78 -10.87 -5.54
C ILE A 28 -8.89 -12.02 -6.01
N VAL A 29 -7.97 -11.73 -6.93
CA VAL A 29 -6.91 -12.67 -7.31
C VAL A 29 -6.01 -12.91 -6.09
N PRO A 30 -5.85 -14.16 -5.61
CA PRO A 30 -5.06 -14.45 -4.41
C PRO A 30 -3.59 -14.09 -4.63
N GLY A 31 -2.90 -13.70 -3.57
CA GLY A 31 -1.46 -13.38 -3.63
C GLY A 31 -0.62 -14.52 -4.21
N THR A 32 -1.05 -15.76 -3.98
CA THR A 32 -0.43 -16.99 -4.51
C THR A 32 -0.50 -17.12 -6.02
N ALA A 33 -1.44 -16.46 -6.69
CA ALA A 33 -1.48 -16.42 -8.15
C ALA A 33 -0.33 -15.57 -8.70
N TYR A 34 0.03 -14.46 -8.04
CA TYR A 34 1.20 -13.68 -8.43
C TYR A 34 2.50 -14.45 -8.24
N VAL A 35 2.58 -15.28 -7.20
CA VAL A 35 3.72 -16.18 -6.96
C VAL A 35 3.87 -17.18 -8.11
N ASP A 36 2.80 -17.89 -8.49
CA ASP A 36 2.85 -18.85 -9.60
C ASP A 36 3.20 -18.16 -10.93
N LEU A 37 2.62 -16.98 -11.20
CA LEU A 37 2.95 -16.16 -12.37
C LEU A 37 4.43 -15.75 -12.40
N ALA A 38 4.97 -15.27 -11.27
CA ALA A 38 6.34 -14.80 -11.17
C ALA A 38 7.36 -15.94 -11.30
N VAL A 39 7.12 -17.07 -10.62
CA VAL A 39 7.96 -18.28 -10.73
C VAL A 39 7.93 -18.80 -12.16
N ARG A 40 6.74 -18.93 -12.75
CA ARG A 40 6.61 -19.37 -14.14
C ARG A 40 7.35 -18.45 -15.12
N ALA A 41 7.30 -17.14 -14.92
CA ALA A 41 8.04 -16.19 -15.75
C ALA A 41 9.55 -16.31 -15.54
N GLY A 42 10.01 -16.56 -14.30
CA GLY A 42 11.42 -16.81 -13.98
C GLY A 42 11.97 -18.09 -14.61
N ASP A 43 11.17 -19.15 -14.71
CA ASP A 43 11.56 -20.42 -15.32
C ASP A 43 11.99 -20.26 -16.80
N GLU A 44 11.42 -19.31 -17.54
CA GLU A 44 11.86 -19.01 -18.93
C GLU A 44 13.30 -18.49 -19.02
N PHE A 45 13.85 -18.00 -17.89
CA PHE A 45 15.23 -17.56 -17.76
C PHE A 45 16.09 -18.54 -16.95
N GLY A 46 15.55 -19.68 -16.53
CA GLY A 46 16.19 -20.56 -15.55
C GLY A 46 16.39 -19.90 -14.18
N HIS A 47 15.52 -18.95 -13.82
CA HIS A 47 15.53 -18.26 -12.52
C HIS A 47 14.41 -18.83 -11.64
N GLY A 48 14.68 -19.97 -11.01
CA GLY A 48 13.70 -20.71 -10.20
C GLY A 48 13.51 -20.17 -8.78
N VAL A 49 14.17 -19.06 -8.42
CA VAL A 49 14.10 -18.47 -7.08
C VAL A 49 13.37 -17.13 -7.16
N LEU A 50 12.29 -17.03 -6.39
CA LEU A 50 11.63 -15.77 -6.10
C LEU A 50 12.27 -15.19 -4.83
N GLU A 51 13.28 -14.32 -5.00
CA GLU A 51 14.01 -13.71 -3.88
C GLU A 51 13.08 -12.87 -3.03
N GLU A 52 12.26 -12.05 -3.71
CA GLU A 52 11.29 -11.16 -3.09
C GLU A 52 10.10 -10.98 -4.02
N LEU A 53 8.89 -10.87 -3.45
CA LEU A 53 7.71 -10.37 -4.14
C LEU A 53 6.87 -9.56 -3.15
N VAL A 54 6.61 -8.30 -3.48
CA VAL A 54 5.75 -7.40 -2.70
C VAL A 54 4.46 -7.19 -3.47
N ILE A 55 3.33 -7.37 -2.78
CA ILE A 55 1.99 -7.09 -3.31
C ILE A 55 1.65 -5.64 -3.01
N GLU A 56 1.51 -4.82 -4.05
CA GLU A 56 1.26 -3.38 -3.95
C GLU A 56 -0.23 -3.03 -3.94
N ALA A 57 -1.05 -3.79 -4.69
CA ALA A 57 -2.47 -3.51 -4.83
C ALA A 57 -3.26 -4.81 -5.09
N PRO A 58 -4.43 -5.01 -4.43
CA PRO A 58 -5.34 -6.10 -4.77
C PRO A 58 -5.80 -6.01 -6.23
N LEU A 59 -6.03 -7.17 -6.87
CA LEU A 59 -6.65 -7.25 -8.18
C LEU A 59 -8.06 -7.82 -8.04
N ALA A 60 -9.07 -6.95 -8.07
CA ALA A 60 -10.45 -7.39 -8.10
C ALA A 60 -10.85 -7.89 -9.50
N LEU A 61 -11.56 -9.01 -9.57
CA LEU A 61 -12.13 -9.51 -10.83
C LEU A 61 -13.59 -9.08 -10.97
N PRO A 62 -13.99 -8.53 -12.14
CA PRO A 62 -15.40 -8.25 -12.37
C PRO A 62 -16.22 -9.53 -12.47
N GLU A 63 -17.49 -9.44 -12.09
CA GLU A 63 -18.46 -10.51 -12.30
C GLU A 63 -18.61 -10.89 -13.78
N ARG A 64 -18.39 -9.93 -14.69
CA ARG A 64 -18.50 -10.10 -16.15
C ARG A 64 -17.36 -9.40 -16.88
N GLY A 65 -16.97 -9.93 -18.03
CA GLY A 65 -15.84 -9.40 -18.79
C GLY A 65 -14.54 -10.06 -18.36
N GLY A 66 -13.44 -9.33 -18.39
CA GLY A 66 -12.15 -9.85 -17.97
C GLY A 66 -11.13 -8.76 -17.75
N VAL A 67 -9.98 -9.18 -17.25
CA VAL A 67 -8.84 -8.31 -16.98
C VAL A 67 -7.66 -8.85 -17.78
N ARG A 68 -7.00 -7.98 -18.55
CA ARG A 68 -5.72 -8.31 -19.17
C ARG A 68 -4.64 -8.26 -18.10
N VAL A 69 -3.78 -9.27 -18.06
CA VAL A 69 -2.66 -9.35 -17.14
C VAL A 69 -1.36 -9.36 -17.92
N GLN A 70 -0.37 -8.63 -17.45
CA GLN A 70 0.99 -8.66 -17.96
C GLN A 70 1.97 -9.01 -16.85
N VAL A 71 2.91 -9.91 -17.16
CA VAL A 71 4.07 -10.17 -16.31
C VAL A 71 5.30 -9.72 -17.08
N ALA A 72 5.96 -8.67 -16.61
CA ALA A 72 7.15 -8.12 -17.23
C ALA A 72 8.38 -8.55 -16.46
N VAL A 73 9.36 -9.15 -17.14
CA VAL A 73 10.65 -9.53 -16.56
C VAL A 73 11.76 -8.72 -17.23
N SER A 74 12.59 -8.06 -16.43
CA SER A 74 13.68 -7.23 -16.94
C SER A 74 14.82 -8.05 -17.56
N GLY A 75 15.74 -7.35 -18.23
CA GLY A 75 17.10 -7.88 -18.45
C GLY A 75 17.81 -8.13 -17.10
N PRO A 76 18.89 -8.92 -17.07
CA PRO A 76 19.63 -9.16 -15.85
C PRO A 76 20.34 -7.88 -15.39
N ASP A 77 20.38 -7.65 -14.09
CA ASP A 77 21.18 -6.59 -13.48
C ASP A 77 22.67 -7.00 -13.37
N ALA A 78 23.50 -6.17 -12.74
CA ALA A 78 24.93 -6.44 -12.55
C ALA A 78 25.23 -7.69 -11.72
N THR A 79 24.25 -8.20 -10.97
CA THR A 79 24.34 -9.41 -10.15
C THR A 79 23.69 -10.62 -10.81
N GLY A 80 23.12 -10.46 -12.01
CA GLY A 80 22.39 -11.50 -12.73
C GLY A 80 20.92 -11.62 -12.35
N ARG A 81 20.42 -10.82 -11.40
CA ARG A 81 19.03 -10.86 -10.94
C ARG A 81 18.12 -10.11 -11.90
N ARG A 82 16.83 -10.43 -11.89
CA ARG A 82 15.83 -9.84 -12.80
C ARG A 82 14.63 -9.33 -12.01
N THR A 83 14.17 -8.12 -12.30
CA THR A 83 12.90 -7.67 -11.73
C THR A 83 11.75 -8.39 -12.41
N VAL A 84 10.69 -8.65 -11.66
CA VAL A 84 9.42 -9.15 -12.15
C VAL A 84 8.29 -8.26 -11.66
N ASP A 85 7.46 -7.79 -12.57
CA ASP A 85 6.34 -6.89 -12.27
C ASP A 85 5.05 -7.47 -12.86
N VAL A 86 3.99 -7.53 -12.06
CA VAL A 86 2.66 -7.98 -12.51
C VAL A 86 1.72 -6.79 -12.62
N TYR A 87 1.19 -6.57 -13.81
CA TYR A 87 0.27 -5.51 -14.13
C TYR A 87 -1.08 -6.05 -14.56
N SER A 88 -2.13 -5.26 -14.38
CA SER A 88 -3.43 -5.54 -14.98
C SER A 88 -4.06 -4.32 -15.63
N LEU A 89 -4.95 -4.58 -16.58
CA LEU A 89 -5.78 -3.58 -17.22
C LEU A 89 -7.17 -4.17 -17.43
N ARG A 90 -8.17 -3.59 -16.76
CA ARG A 90 -9.55 -4.04 -16.88
C ARG A 90 -10.14 -3.67 -18.23
N GLU A 91 -11.03 -4.51 -18.74
CA GLU A 91 -11.67 -4.29 -20.05
C GLU A 91 -12.86 -3.32 -19.98
N ASP A 92 -13.52 -3.21 -18.82
CA ASP A 92 -14.66 -2.33 -18.58
C ASP A 92 -14.28 -0.86 -18.42
N THR A 93 -13.03 -0.58 -18.01
CA THR A 93 -12.47 0.77 -17.87
C THR A 93 -11.61 1.20 -19.05
N ALA A 94 -11.32 0.29 -19.98
CA ALA A 94 -10.58 0.62 -21.19
C ALA A 94 -11.44 1.50 -22.10
N GLY A 95 -10.98 2.72 -22.37
CA GLY A 95 -11.69 3.66 -23.26
C GLY A 95 -11.83 3.15 -24.69
N GLU A 96 -12.55 3.90 -25.54
CA GLU A 96 -12.66 3.60 -26.97
C GLU A 96 -11.25 3.47 -27.59
N GLY A 97 -10.86 2.25 -27.98
CA GLY A 97 -9.50 1.93 -28.44
C GLY A 97 -8.73 0.94 -27.55
N GLY A 98 -9.28 0.51 -26.41
CA GLY A 98 -8.64 -0.49 -25.55
C GLY A 98 -7.44 0.04 -24.76
N THR A 99 -7.34 1.36 -24.62
CA THR A 99 -6.29 2.04 -23.85
C THR A 99 -6.87 2.52 -22.52
N GLY A 100 -6.35 2.00 -21.42
CA GLY A 100 -6.64 2.45 -20.05
C GLY A 100 -5.37 2.35 -19.19
N PRO A 101 -5.37 2.91 -17.98
CA PRO A 101 -4.21 2.84 -17.10
C PRO A 101 -3.97 1.40 -16.65
N TRP A 102 -2.72 0.95 -16.77
CA TRP A 102 -2.30 -0.33 -16.17
C TRP A 102 -2.03 -0.11 -14.68
N THR A 103 -2.54 -1.00 -13.84
CA THR A 103 -2.27 -1.02 -12.40
C THR A 103 -1.21 -2.08 -12.12
N ARG A 104 -0.16 -1.72 -11.37
CA ARG A 104 0.82 -2.71 -10.88
C ARG A 104 0.29 -3.32 -9.59
N HIS A 105 0.28 -4.65 -9.53
CA HIS A 105 -0.21 -5.40 -8.37
C HIS A 105 0.90 -6.03 -7.57
N ALA A 106 2.00 -6.40 -8.23
CA ALA A 106 3.15 -6.98 -7.56
C ALA A 106 4.45 -6.56 -8.25
N THR A 107 5.51 -6.42 -7.45
CA THR A 107 6.88 -6.20 -7.92
C THR A 107 7.83 -7.07 -7.11
N GLY A 108 8.88 -7.58 -7.74
CA GLY A 108 9.75 -8.54 -7.10
C GLY A 108 11.05 -8.76 -7.84
N LEU A 109 11.84 -9.71 -7.33
CA LEU A 109 13.17 -10.03 -7.80
C LEU A 109 13.34 -11.54 -7.95
N LEU A 110 13.86 -11.93 -9.11
CA LEU A 110 14.13 -13.32 -9.48
C LEU A 110 15.64 -13.56 -9.54
N SER A 111 16.07 -14.76 -9.14
CA SER A 111 17.46 -15.20 -9.28
C SER A 111 17.56 -16.69 -9.61
N ALA A 112 18.77 -17.11 -10.01
CA ALA A 112 19.03 -18.47 -10.45
C ALA A 112 19.37 -19.42 -9.29
N ASP A 113 20.09 -18.93 -8.28
CA ASP A 113 20.72 -19.79 -7.29
C ASP A 113 19.94 -19.82 -5.96
N PRO A 114 19.29 -20.94 -5.61
CA PRO A 114 18.60 -21.06 -4.34
C PRO A 114 19.61 -21.06 -3.20
N ARG A 115 19.31 -20.31 -2.14
CA ARG A 115 20.04 -20.44 -0.89
C ARG A 115 19.64 -21.76 -0.22
N PRO A 116 20.57 -22.56 0.31
CA PRO A 116 20.20 -23.76 1.05
C PRO A 116 19.36 -23.39 2.28
N PRO A 117 18.26 -24.12 2.56
CA PRO A 117 17.42 -23.84 3.71
C PRO A 117 18.20 -24.06 5.02
N GLN A 118 17.94 -23.22 6.02
CA GLN A 118 18.63 -23.30 7.32
C GLN A 118 18.31 -24.61 8.09
N ALA A 119 17.10 -25.15 7.89
CA ALA A 119 16.68 -26.45 8.44
C ALA A 119 15.62 -27.07 7.53
N THR A 120 15.69 -28.39 7.31
CA THR A 120 14.68 -29.14 6.54
C THR A 120 13.86 -30.01 7.49
N ALA A 121 12.54 -29.87 7.46
CA ALA A 121 11.66 -30.74 8.23
C ALA A 121 11.57 -32.14 7.61
N ASP A 122 11.43 -33.16 8.46
CA ASP A 122 11.11 -34.52 8.02
C ASP A 122 9.59 -34.65 7.85
N PHE A 123 9.15 -34.82 6.60
CA PHE A 123 7.75 -35.02 6.24
C PHE A 123 7.38 -36.50 6.03
N THR A 124 8.31 -37.43 6.23
CA THR A 124 8.07 -38.88 6.07
C THR A 124 7.39 -39.49 7.29
N THR A 125 7.65 -38.94 8.48
CA THR A 125 6.93 -39.26 9.72
C THR A 125 5.76 -38.30 9.90
N TRP A 126 4.54 -38.77 9.69
CA TRP A 126 3.35 -37.89 9.67
C TRP A 126 2.12 -38.49 10.39
N PRO A 127 1.42 -37.72 11.25
CA PRO A 127 1.80 -36.38 11.71
C PRO A 127 3.09 -36.40 12.55
N PRO A 128 3.81 -35.27 12.68
CA PRO A 128 5.08 -35.25 13.41
C PRO A 128 4.94 -35.70 14.85
N GLN A 129 5.95 -36.44 15.35
CA GLN A 129 5.95 -36.90 16.73
C GLN A 129 5.85 -35.70 17.71
N GLY A 130 4.94 -35.83 18.67
CA GLY A 130 4.68 -34.82 19.70
C GLY A 130 3.75 -33.68 19.27
N ALA A 131 3.28 -33.66 18.01
CA ALA A 131 2.29 -32.69 17.57
C ALA A 131 0.88 -33.11 18.03
N GLN A 132 0.11 -32.15 18.55
CA GLN A 132 -1.27 -32.35 19.01
C GLN A 132 -2.25 -31.93 17.92
N PRO A 133 -3.29 -32.73 17.62
CA PRO A 133 -4.30 -32.34 16.64
C PRO A 133 -5.06 -31.10 17.09
N VAL A 134 -5.40 -30.24 16.13
CA VAL A 134 -6.25 -29.06 16.31
C VAL A 134 -7.54 -29.28 15.54
N ASP A 135 -8.66 -28.90 16.15
CA ASP A 135 -9.97 -28.98 15.50
C ASP A 135 -10.07 -27.97 14.35
N VAL A 136 -10.63 -28.42 13.23
CA VAL A 136 -10.81 -27.64 12.00
C VAL A 136 -12.25 -27.71 11.49
N GLU A 137 -13.18 -28.34 12.23
CA GLU A 137 -14.55 -28.59 11.77
C GLU A 137 -15.29 -27.30 11.36
N ASN A 138 -15.19 -26.24 12.18
CA ASN A 138 -15.84 -24.94 11.92
C ASN A 138 -14.92 -23.91 11.25
N PHE A 139 -13.70 -24.30 10.89
CA PHE A 139 -12.64 -23.37 10.49
C PHE A 139 -13.06 -22.40 9.36
N TYR A 140 -13.64 -22.92 8.28
CA TYR A 140 -14.08 -22.07 7.16
C TYR A 140 -15.36 -21.29 7.45
N GLY A 141 -16.21 -21.77 8.38
CA GLY A 141 -17.36 -21.02 8.88
C GLY A 141 -16.89 -19.76 9.61
N ASP A 142 -15.96 -19.92 10.55
CA ASP A 142 -15.39 -18.82 11.33
C ASP A 142 -14.68 -17.80 10.44
N LEU A 143 -13.96 -18.26 9.41
CA LEU A 143 -13.33 -17.38 8.41
C LEU A 143 -14.37 -16.59 7.60
N THR A 144 -15.50 -17.20 7.26
CA THR A 144 -16.59 -16.52 6.54
C THR A 144 -17.18 -15.39 7.40
N GLU A 145 -17.39 -15.63 8.70
CA GLU A 145 -17.85 -14.60 9.63
C GLU A 145 -16.86 -13.44 9.77
N ARG A 146 -15.55 -13.72 9.64
CA ARG A 146 -14.47 -12.73 9.57
C ARG A 146 -14.35 -12.05 8.20
N GLY A 147 -15.19 -12.40 7.23
CA GLY A 147 -15.24 -11.80 5.90
C GLY A 147 -14.34 -12.46 4.84
N TYR A 148 -13.73 -13.61 5.14
CA TYR A 148 -13.04 -14.45 4.18
C TYR A 148 -13.99 -15.51 3.61
N ALA A 149 -14.64 -15.19 2.50
CA ALA A 149 -15.55 -16.09 1.81
C ALA A 149 -14.78 -17.00 0.85
N TYR A 150 -14.07 -17.98 1.42
CA TYR A 150 -13.40 -19.01 0.64
C TYR A 150 -14.41 -20.03 0.10
N GLY A 151 -14.49 -20.15 -1.23
CA GLY A 151 -15.28 -21.16 -1.92
C GLY A 151 -14.58 -22.52 -2.00
N PRO A 152 -15.23 -23.54 -2.58
CA PRO A 152 -14.77 -24.93 -2.52
C PRO A 152 -13.33 -25.16 -2.96
N ALA A 153 -12.86 -24.46 -3.99
CA ALA A 153 -11.49 -24.57 -4.49
C ALA A 153 -10.42 -24.16 -3.46
N PHE A 154 -10.76 -23.24 -2.56
CA PHE A 154 -9.86 -22.68 -1.53
C PHE A 154 -10.06 -23.32 -0.15
N GLN A 155 -11.08 -24.15 0.02
CA GLN A 155 -11.33 -24.87 1.27
C GLN A 155 -10.49 -26.16 1.38
N GLY A 156 -9.18 -26.06 1.12
CA GLY A 156 -8.29 -27.22 0.99
C GLY A 156 -7.81 -27.84 2.30
N MET A 157 -7.99 -27.16 3.44
CA MET A 157 -7.52 -27.59 4.77
C MET A 157 -8.19 -28.90 5.21
N ARG A 158 -7.40 -29.94 5.51
CA ARG A 158 -7.89 -31.27 5.90
C ARG A 158 -7.66 -31.58 7.38
N ALA A 159 -6.48 -31.26 7.88
CA ALA A 159 -6.09 -31.53 9.25
C ALA A 159 -4.98 -30.58 9.68
N VAL A 160 -4.96 -30.22 10.96
CA VAL A 160 -3.93 -29.35 11.55
C VAL A 160 -3.41 -29.99 12.83
N TRP A 161 -2.11 -29.86 13.07
CA TRP A 161 -1.46 -30.22 14.32
C TRP A 161 -0.55 -29.10 14.79
N ARG A 162 -0.36 -28.99 16.11
CA ARG A 162 0.52 -27.99 16.74
C ARG A 162 1.58 -28.64 17.61
N ARG A 163 2.82 -28.14 17.53
CA ARG A 163 3.92 -28.52 18.41
C ARG A 163 4.70 -27.27 18.83
N GLY A 164 4.43 -26.77 20.04
CA GLY A 164 4.95 -25.47 20.46
C GLY A 164 4.43 -24.35 19.56
N GLU A 165 5.35 -23.63 18.92
CA GLU A 165 5.06 -22.57 17.94
C GLU A 165 4.94 -23.08 16.50
N GLU A 166 5.23 -24.35 16.26
CA GLU A 166 5.11 -24.95 14.92
C GLU A 166 3.67 -25.39 14.65
N VAL A 167 3.20 -25.10 13.44
CA VAL A 167 1.93 -25.58 12.90
C VAL A 167 2.22 -26.52 11.75
N PHE A 168 1.51 -27.63 11.72
CA PHE A 168 1.56 -28.63 10.66
C PHE A 168 0.17 -28.79 10.06
N ALA A 169 0.08 -28.96 8.75
CA ALA A 169 -1.21 -29.12 8.10
C ALA A 169 -1.17 -30.10 6.93
N GLU A 170 -2.28 -30.78 6.72
CA GLU A 170 -2.59 -31.45 5.45
C GLU A 170 -3.55 -30.57 4.65
N VAL A 171 -3.19 -30.32 3.40
CA VAL A 171 -3.98 -29.50 2.48
C VAL A 171 -4.13 -30.24 1.16
N ALA A 172 -5.32 -30.26 0.58
CA ALA A 172 -5.56 -30.92 -0.70
C ALA A 172 -6.61 -30.19 -1.52
N LEU A 173 -6.35 -30.04 -2.82
CA LEU A 173 -7.34 -29.55 -3.77
C LEU A 173 -8.58 -30.47 -3.82
N PRO A 174 -9.77 -29.92 -4.12
CA PRO A 174 -10.92 -30.74 -4.50
C PRO A 174 -10.65 -31.50 -5.81
N ASP A 175 -11.42 -32.56 -6.06
CA ASP A 175 -11.25 -33.42 -7.24
C ASP A 175 -11.27 -32.63 -8.56
N GLU A 176 -12.16 -31.64 -8.68
CA GLU A 176 -12.28 -30.78 -9.87
C GLU A 176 -10.99 -30.01 -10.19
N GLN A 177 -10.28 -29.50 -9.17
CA GLN A 177 -9.04 -28.75 -9.36
C GLN A 177 -7.81 -29.68 -9.39
N ARG A 178 -7.91 -30.88 -8.83
CA ARG A 178 -6.83 -31.88 -8.81
C ARG A 178 -6.42 -32.30 -10.23
N GLU A 179 -7.35 -32.41 -11.16
CA GLU A 179 -7.06 -32.74 -12.57
C GLU A 179 -6.27 -31.63 -13.29
N GLU A 180 -6.47 -30.38 -12.87
CA GLU A 180 -5.86 -29.20 -13.46
C GLU A 180 -4.55 -28.79 -12.78
N ALA A 181 -4.24 -29.36 -11.61
CA ALA A 181 -3.07 -29.02 -10.80
C ALA A 181 -1.75 -29.13 -11.59
N GLY A 182 -1.63 -30.15 -12.45
CA GLY A 182 -0.44 -30.37 -13.28
C GLY A 182 -0.15 -29.29 -14.33
N LYS A 183 -1.06 -28.34 -14.53
CA LYS A 183 -0.87 -27.19 -15.43
C LYS A 183 -0.15 -26.01 -14.76
N TYR A 184 -0.01 -26.05 -13.44
CA TYR A 184 0.61 -25.00 -12.64
C TYR A 184 1.99 -25.44 -12.13
N GLY A 185 2.84 -24.48 -11.81
CA GLY A 185 3.98 -24.77 -10.94
C GLY A 185 3.43 -25.24 -9.60
N ILE A 186 2.63 -24.40 -8.97
CA ILE A 186 1.80 -24.77 -7.82
C ILE A 186 0.43 -24.14 -7.97
N HIS A 187 -0.63 -24.95 -7.87
CA HIS A 187 -1.99 -24.42 -8.05
C HIS A 187 -2.25 -23.33 -7.00
N PRO A 188 -2.65 -22.09 -7.38
CA PRO A 188 -2.73 -20.98 -6.43
C PRO A 188 -3.67 -21.26 -5.24
N ALA A 189 -4.80 -21.92 -5.48
CA ALA A 189 -5.72 -22.31 -4.39
C ALA A 189 -5.14 -23.35 -3.42
N LEU A 190 -4.20 -24.22 -3.86
CA LEU A 190 -3.52 -25.16 -2.98
C LEU A 190 -2.53 -24.44 -2.07
N LEU A 191 -1.73 -23.53 -2.65
CA LEU A 191 -0.79 -22.72 -1.88
C LEU A 191 -1.54 -21.81 -0.91
N ASP A 192 -2.66 -21.21 -1.34
CA ASP A 192 -3.46 -20.31 -0.51
C ASP A 192 -4.06 -21.06 0.69
N ALA A 193 -4.63 -22.24 0.45
CA ALA A 193 -5.11 -23.11 1.53
C ALA A 193 -3.99 -23.57 2.49
N ALA A 194 -2.73 -23.61 2.05
CA ALA A 194 -1.58 -23.81 2.94
C ALA A 194 -1.30 -22.57 3.80
N LEU A 195 -1.52 -21.35 3.30
CA LEU A 195 -1.37 -20.11 4.08
C LEU A 195 -2.44 -19.94 5.16
N HIS A 196 -3.58 -20.62 5.03
CA HIS A 196 -4.63 -20.64 6.06
C HIS A 196 -4.13 -21.15 7.42
N THR A 197 -2.98 -21.85 7.45
CA THR A 197 -2.24 -22.17 8.68
C THR A 197 -1.90 -20.95 9.54
N ASN A 198 -1.84 -19.75 8.97
CA ASN A 198 -1.64 -18.49 9.69
C ASN A 198 -2.67 -18.30 10.82
N ALA A 199 -3.93 -18.70 10.61
CA ALA A 199 -4.97 -18.60 11.64
C ALA A 199 -4.71 -19.49 12.87
N PHE A 200 -3.90 -20.54 12.72
CA PHE A 200 -3.51 -21.43 13.80
C PHE A 200 -2.16 -21.05 14.43
N ALA A 201 -1.29 -20.41 13.65
CA ALA A 201 -0.03 -19.85 14.14
C ALA A 201 -0.27 -18.59 14.99
N ASN A 202 -1.23 -17.76 14.56
CA ASN A 202 -1.60 -16.49 15.18
C ASN A 202 -3.10 -16.46 15.56
N PRO A 203 -3.54 -17.31 16.51
CA PRO A 203 -4.97 -17.46 16.84
C PRO A 203 -5.60 -16.20 17.46
N ASP A 204 -4.78 -15.33 18.06
CA ASP A 204 -5.24 -14.10 18.71
C ASP A 204 -5.28 -12.88 17.75
N ASP A 205 -4.93 -13.07 16.47
CA ASP A 205 -5.03 -12.00 15.46
C ASP A 205 -6.42 -11.95 14.83
N ASP A 206 -7.25 -11.04 15.33
CA ASP A 206 -8.61 -10.80 14.85
C ASP A 206 -8.66 -9.92 13.58
N ARG A 207 -7.54 -9.35 13.14
CA ARG A 207 -7.49 -8.50 11.95
C ARG A 207 -7.76 -9.33 10.70
N LYS A 208 -8.25 -8.66 9.65
CA LYS A 208 -8.25 -9.21 8.29
C LYS A 208 -6.89 -8.93 7.68
N VAL A 209 -6.02 -9.93 7.64
CA VAL A 209 -4.70 -9.86 7.01
C VAL A 209 -4.66 -10.55 5.65
N LEU A 210 -3.81 -10.04 4.75
CA LEU A 210 -3.49 -10.67 3.47
C LEU A 210 -1.97 -10.84 3.30
N PRO A 211 -1.53 -11.85 2.52
CA PRO A 211 -0.14 -11.98 2.13
C PRO A 211 0.38 -10.70 1.46
N PHE A 212 1.44 -10.11 2.01
CA PHE A 212 1.99 -8.84 1.54
C PHE A 212 3.39 -8.99 0.93
N ALA A 213 4.33 -9.60 1.66
CA ALA A 213 5.72 -9.76 1.21
C ALA A 213 6.19 -11.21 1.32
N TRP A 214 6.67 -11.74 0.20
CA TRP A 214 7.18 -13.10 0.03
C TRP A 214 8.69 -13.05 -0.12
N ASN A 215 9.42 -13.88 0.60
CA ASN A 215 10.89 -13.88 0.55
C ASN A 215 11.45 -15.30 0.42
N GLY A 216 12.42 -15.46 -0.48
CA GLY A 216 13.18 -16.70 -0.66
C GLY A 216 12.30 -17.90 -1.00
N LEU A 217 11.30 -17.71 -1.87
CA LEU A 217 10.43 -18.81 -2.29
C LEU A 217 11.08 -19.62 -3.41
N VAL A 218 11.11 -20.93 -3.22
CA VAL A 218 11.64 -21.91 -4.18
C VAL A 218 10.61 -23.03 -4.35
N LEU A 219 10.25 -23.29 -5.60
CA LEU A 219 9.43 -24.44 -5.99
C LEU A 219 10.34 -25.59 -6.41
N HIS A 220 10.30 -26.69 -5.68
CA HIS A 220 11.14 -27.88 -5.90
C HIS A 220 10.48 -28.92 -6.82
N ALA A 221 9.15 -28.96 -6.83
CA ALA A 221 8.37 -29.86 -7.66
C ALA A 221 7.08 -29.17 -8.14
N ALA A 222 6.73 -29.40 -9.40
CA ALA A 222 5.55 -28.81 -10.02
C ALA A 222 4.32 -29.74 -9.96
N GLY A 223 3.13 -29.14 -10.01
CA GLY A 223 1.88 -29.87 -10.24
C GLY A 223 1.33 -30.64 -9.05
N ALA A 224 1.79 -30.35 -7.83
CA ALA A 224 1.26 -30.97 -6.62
C ALA A 224 -0.23 -30.65 -6.45
N SER A 225 -1.01 -31.63 -5.99
CA SER A 225 -2.44 -31.48 -5.70
C SER A 225 -2.78 -31.62 -4.21
N ALA A 226 -1.80 -32.03 -3.40
CA ALA A 226 -1.89 -32.15 -1.96
C ALA A 226 -0.52 -31.86 -1.33
N LEU A 227 -0.53 -31.27 -0.15
CA LEU A 227 0.66 -30.87 0.60
C LEU A 227 0.55 -31.30 2.06
N ARG A 228 1.69 -31.74 2.60
CA ARG A 228 2.01 -31.66 4.02
C ARG A 228 2.80 -30.37 4.24
N VAL A 229 2.35 -29.53 5.16
CA VAL A 229 2.88 -28.19 5.38
C VAL A 229 3.43 -28.09 6.79
N ARG A 230 4.58 -27.44 6.95
CA ARG A 230 5.11 -26.99 8.23
C ARG A 230 5.27 -25.47 8.17
N VAL A 231 4.78 -24.80 9.20
CA VAL A 231 4.89 -23.36 9.40
C VAL A 231 5.48 -23.08 10.77
N ALA A 232 6.39 -22.10 10.84
CA ALA A 232 6.98 -21.64 12.08
C ALA A 232 7.24 -20.13 12.05
N PRO A 233 7.05 -19.40 13.17
CA PRO A 233 7.43 -18.00 13.28
C PRO A 233 8.91 -17.77 12.94
N CYS A 234 9.17 -16.70 12.19
CA CYS A 234 10.53 -16.26 11.83
C CYS A 234 10.73 -14.74 12.03
N GLY A 235 9.78 -14.08 12.71
CA GLY A 235 9.77 -12.67 13.06
C GLY A 235 8.42 -12.30 13.71
N PRO A 236 8.21 -11.04 14.13
CA PRO A 236 6.98 -10.62 14.82
C PRO A 236 5.71 -10.85 13.99
N ASP A 237 5.77 -10.54 12.70
CA ASP A 237 4.64 -10.65 11.76
C ASP A 237 4.97 -11.58 10.58
N ALA A 238 5.90 -12.51 10.77
CA ALA A 238 6.51 -13.28 9.70
C ALA A 238 6.53 -14.79 9.95
N LEU A 239 6.12 -15.56 8.95
CA LEU A 239 6.07 -17.03 9.00
C LEU A 239 6.98 -17.65 7.93
N SER A 240 7.74 -18.67 8.31
CA SER A 240 8.49 -19.52 7.38
C SER A 240 7.64 -20.72 6.97
N PHE A 241 7.79 -21.18 5.72
CA PHE A 241 6.98 -22.27 5.17
C PHE A 241 7.84 -23.34 4.52
N GLN A 242 7.49 -24.60 4.78
CA GLN A 242 8.00 -25.76 4.07
C GLN A 242 6.83 -26.66 3.72
N ALA A 243 6.79 -27.14 2.49
CA ALA A 243 5.77 -28.04 2.01
C ALA A 243 6.37 -29.22 1.27
N ALA A 244 5.79 -30.39 1.50
CA ALA A 244 6.12 -31.64 0.84
C ALA A 244 4.85 -32.30 0.30
N ASP A 245 4.99 -33.24 -0.63
CA ASP A 245 3.86 -34.05 -1.09
C ASP A 245 3.45 -35.12 -0.06
N GLU A 246 2.49 -35.97 -0.41
CA GLU A 246 1.97 -37.04 0.45
C GLU A 246 3.02 -38.13 0.78
N THR A 247 4.13 -38.18 0.04
CA THR A 247 5.26 -39.09 0.30
C THR A 247 6.32 -38.47 1.20
N GLY A 248 6.27 -37.14 1.40
CA GLY A 248 7.27 -36.36 2.10
C GLY A 248 8.37 -35.80 1.20
N ALA A 249 8.22 -35.89 -0.13
CA ALA A 249 9.16 -35.27 -1.06
C ALA A 249 8.96 -33.74 -1.10
N PRO A 250 10.03 -32.92 -1.08
CA PRO A 250 9.90 -31.46 -1.07
C PRO A 250 9.15 -30.91 -2.29
N VAL A 251 8.22 -29.99 -2.05
CA VAL A 251 7.46 -29.28 -3.09
C VAL A 251 7.78 -27.80 -3.07
N LEU A 252 7.75 -27.15 -1.91
CA LEU A 252 7.96 -25.70 -1.80
C LEU A 252 8.69 -25.36 -0.50
N THR A 253 9.59 -24.38 -0.56
CA THR A 253 10.15 -23.72 0.62
C THR A 253 10.03 -22.22 0.46
N MET A 254 9.79 -21.52 1.56
CA MET A 254 9.77 -20.06 1.61
C MET A 254 10.35 -19.59 2.94
N ASP A 255 11.33 -18.71 2.86
CA ASP A 255 12.06 -18.21 4.03
C ASP A 255 11.15 -17.37 4.93
N SER A 256 10.35 -16.49 4.33
CA SER A 256 9.47 -15.60 5.09
C SER A 256 8.27 -15.12 4.28
N LEU A 257 7.10 -15.17 4.90
CA LEU A 257 5.89 -14.49 4.47
C LEU A 257 5.43 -13.51 5.54
N VAL A 258 5.29 -12.25 5.15
CA VAL A 258 4.68 -11.19 5.97
C VAL A 258 3.25 -10.96 5.50
N SER A 259 2.32 -10.91 6.46
CA SER A 259 0.92 -10.59 6.21
C SER A 259 0.56 -9.24 6.83
N LEU A 260 -0.16 -8.40 6.11
CA LEU A 260 -0.58 -7.08 6.59
C LEU A 260 -2.11 -6.94 6.64
N PRO A 261 -2.66 -6.13 7.56
CA PRO A 261 -4.08 -5.82 7.58
C PRO A 261 -4.55 -5.17 6.28
N VAL A 262 -5.75 -5.52 5.83
CA VAL A 262 -6.43 -4.88 4.69
C VAL A 262 -7.69 -4.16 5.19
N SER A 263 -7.87 -2.90 4.78
CA SER A 263 -9.07 -2.12 5.12
C SER A 263 -10.23 -2.40 4.16
N ALA A 264 -11.46 -2.12 4.58
CA ALA A 264 -12.62 -2.17 3.69
C ALA A 264 -12.46 -1.20 2.52
N ASP A 265 -12.00 0.04 2.78
CA ASP A 265 -11.77 1.06 1.76
C ASP A 265 -10.77 0.60 0.68
N GLN A 266 -9.74 -0.15 1.04
CA GLN A 266 -8.78 -0.71 0.08
C GLN A 266 -9.42 -1.78 -0.83
N LEU A 267 -10.33 -2.59 -0.29
CA LEU A 267 -11.06 -3.61 -1.04
C LEU A 267 -12.11 -2.97 -1.95
N ASP A 268 -12.81 -1.97 -1.43
CA ASP A 268 -13.80 -1.20 -2.18
C ASP A 268 -13.12 -0.46 -3.32
N ALA A 269 -12.02 0.25 -3.08
CA ALA A 269 -11.24 0.92 -4.13
C ALA A 269 -10.76 -0.06 -5.23
N ALA A 270 -10.35 -1.27 -4.86
CA ALA A 270 -9.98 -2.29 -5.85
C ALA A 270 -11.19 -2.78 -6.67
N ALA A 271 -12.37 -2.87 -6.05
CA ALA A 271 -13.61 -3.26 -6.72
C ALA A 271 -14.18 -2.15 -7.61
N THR A 272 -14.00 -0.89 -7.19
CA THR A 272 -14.58 0.32 -7.77
C THR A 272 -13.56 1.16 -8.53
N ASP A 273 -12.42 0.60 -8.96
CA ASP A 273 -11.41 1.25 -9.80
C ASP A 273 -11.98 1.63 -11.19
N ASP A 274 -12.94 2.55 -11.17
CA ASP A 274 -13.73 3.16 -12.23
C ASP A 274 -13.14 4.55 -12.56
N GLY A 275 -11.94 4.87 -12.02
CA GLY A 275 -11.31 6.20 -12.13
C GLY A 275 -12.12 7.35 -11.50
N ARG A 276 -13.18 7.04 -10.73
CA ARG A 276 -14.18 8.02 -10.28
C ARG A 276 -13.81 8.85 -9.05
N ASP A 277 -12.79 8.46 -8.28
CA ASP A 277 -12.33 9.23 -7.10
C ASP A 277 -11.06 10.04 -7.40
N SER A 278 -11.03 10.71 -8.55
CA SER A 278 -9.92 11.62 -8.91
C SER A 278 -10.12 13.05 -8.38
N LEU A 279 -11.17 13.32 -7.60
CA LEU A 279 -11.50 14.64 -7.06
C LEU A 279 -11.48 14.63 -5.53
N PHE A 280 -10.28 14.69 -4.95
CA PHE A 280 -10.11 14.90 -3.53
C PHE A 280 -10.61 16.31 -3.15
N GLY A 281 -11.52 16.39 -2.18
CA GLY A 281 -11.97 17.63 -1.56
C GLY A 281 -11.14 17.97 -0.32
N VAL A 282 -10.99 19.26 -0.01
CA VAL A 282 -10.37 19.72 1.23
C VAL A 282 -11.47 19.88 2.29
N GLU A 283 -11.37 19.12 3.38
CA GLU A 283 -12.21 19.28 4.57
C GLU A 283 -11.39 19.88 5.71
N TRP A 284 -11.90 20.96 6.31
CA TRP A 284 -11.24 21.64 7.42
C TRP A 284 -11.69 21.03 8.74
N THR A 285 -10.75 20.61 9.58
CA THR A 285 -11.04 20.12 10.94
C THR A 285 -10.95 21.27 11.93
N GLU A 286 -12.00 21.46 12.73
CA GLU A 286 -12.02 22.47 13.79
C GLU A 286 -11.06 22.06 14.92
N LEU A 287 -10.08 22.92 15.23
CA LEU A 287 -9.20 22.72 16.37
C LEU A 287 -9.90 23.14 17.68
N PRO A 288 -9.70 22.40 18.78
CA PRO A 288 -10.24 22.79 20.07
C PRO A 288 -9.68 24.16 20.49
N PRO A 289 -10.47 25.01 21.17
CA PRO A 289 -10.01 26.31 21.63
C PRO A 289 -8.79 26.16 22.54
N ALA A 290 -7.78 27.01 22.34
CA ALA A 290 -6.54 26.99 23.10
C ALA A 290 -6.82 27.02 24.62
N GLN A 291 -6.34 26.01 25.35
CA GLN A 291 -6.52 25.92 26.80
C GLN A 291 -5.38 26.66 27.51
N GLY A 292 -5.67 27.88 27.99
CA GLY A 292 -4.73 28.70 28.77
C GLY A 292 -4.55 30.11 28.20
N PRO A 293 -3.79 30.99 28.88
CA PRO A 293 -3.51 32.33 28.38
C PRO A 293 -2.60 32.24 27.14
N VAL A 294 -3.17 32.52 25.96
CA VAL A 294 -2.41 32.69 24.72
C VAL A 294 -1.65 34.01 24.80
N THR A 295 -0.33 33.94 24.89
CA THR A 295 0.51 35.15 24.84
C THR A 295 0.66 35.54 23.37
N ALA A 296 0.19 36.75 23.00
CA ALA A 296 0.42 37.27 21.66
C ALA A 296 1.93 37.47 21.45
N PRO A 297 2.55 36.83 20.43
CA PRO A 297 3.97 37.01 20.18
C PRO A 297 4.23 38.45 19.71
N ALA A 298 5.42 38.96 20.02
CA ALA A 298 5.90 40.19 19.40
C ALA A 298 6.18 39.91 17.93
N TRP A 299 5.57 40.69 17.03
CA TRP A 299 5.72 40.51 15.59
C TRP A 299 6.02 41.81 14.87
N VAL A 300 6.67 41.71 13.71
CA VAL A 300 7.04 42.83 12.85
C VAL A 300 6.31 42.70 11.50
N PRO A 301 5.64 43.76 11.00
CA PRO A 301 5.05 43.73 9.66
C PRO A 301 6.13 43.68 8.59
N VAL A 302 5.95 42.83 7.58
CA VAL A 302 6.79 42.80 6.37
C VAL A 302 5.91 42.90 5.12
N THR A 303 6.39 43.62 4.11
CA THR A 303 5.65 43.80 2.84
C THR A 303 6.50 43.41 1.63
N THR A 304 7.83 43.53 1.74
CA THR A 304 8.80 43.35 0.66
C THR A 304 10.01 42.55 1.12
N ALA A 305 10.85 42.10 0.17
CA ALA A 305 12.12 41.45 0.45
C ALA A 305 13.06 42.33 1.30
N GLU A 306 13.08 43.65 1.05
CA GLU A 306 13.91 44.61 1.81
C GLU A 306 13.52 44.66 3.29
N ASP A 307 12.23 44.52 3.60
CA ASP A 307 11.76 44.47 4.99
C ASP A 307 12.30 43.23 5.72
N VAL A 308 12.44 42.10 5.01
CA VAL A 308 13.00 40.85 5.56
C VAL A 308 14.49 41.00 5.86
N GLU A 309 15.24 41.61 4.94
CA GLU A 309 16.67 41.87 5.12
C GLU A 309 16.95 42.83 6.29
N GLY A 310 16.00 43.72 6.59
CA GLY A 310 16.07 44.67 7.70
C GLY A 310 15.56 44.18 9.05
N LEU A 311 15.14 42.90 9.17
CA LEU A 311 14.53 42.40 10.41
C LEU A 311 15.52 42.39 11.59
N PRO A 312 15.10 42.84 12.79
CA PRO A 312 15.88 42.64 14.00
C PRO A 312 16.14 41.16 14.28
N GLY A 313 17.36 40.80 14.69
CA GLY A 313 17.74 39.41 14.98
C GLY A 313 17.01 38.74 16.16
N ASP A 314 16.25 39.50 16.95
CA ASP A 314 15.39 39.01 18.04
C ASP A 314 13.90 38.87 17.64
N THR A 315 13.58 39.01 16.35
CA THR A 315 12.21 38.88 15.84
C THR A 315 11.68 37.45 16.02
N GLN A 316 10.59 37.29 16.76
CA GLN A 316 9.93 35.99 16.93
C GLN A 316 9.04 35.63 15.74
N ALA A 317 8.27 36.60 15.24
CA ALA A 317 7.39 36.41 14.10
C ALA A 317 7.44 37.63 13.16
N ALA A 318 7.48 37.38 11.85
CA ALA A 318 7.29 38.38 10.82
C ALA A 318 5.93 38.14 10.16
N VAL A 319 5.11 39.18 9.97
CA VAL A 319 3.75 39.03 9.43
C VAL A 319 3.66 39.71 8.06
N LEU A 320 3.41 38.91 7.03
CA LEU A 320 3.15 39.35 5.66
C LEU A 320 1.65 39.34 5.39
N LYS A 321 1.03 40.50 5.15
CA LYS A 321 -0.34 40.56 4.64
C LYS A 321 -0.35 40.40 3.12
N ALA A 322 -0.87 39.27 2.66
CA ALA A 322 -0.95 38.87 1.27
C ALA A 322 -2.40 38.90 0.77
N VAL A 323 -3.00 40.10 0.79
CA VAL A 323 -4.36 40.35 0.31
C VAL A 323 -4.32 40.95 -1.09
N GLY A 324 -5.17 40.47 -1.98
CA GLY A 324 -5.35 40.99 -3.33
C GLY A 324 -5.84 42.44 -3.34
N GLY A 325 -5.33 43.22 -4.29
CA GLY A 325 -5.86 44.55 -4.61
C GLY A 325 -6.82 44.51 -5.80
N ASP A 326 -7.43 45.65 -6.11
CA ASP A 326 -8.27 45.79 -7.31
C ASP A 326 -7.41 45.91 -8.57
N GLY A 327 -7.75 45.16 -9.62
CA GLY A 327 -7.16 45.29 -10.96
C GLY A 327 -6.76 43.97 -11.61
N ASP A 328 -6.62 43.99 -12.94
CA ASP A 328 -6.39 42.78 -13.75
C ASP A 328 -5.04 42.10 -13.45
N ASP A 329 -4.04 42.86 -13.00
CA ASP A 329 -2.69 42.36 -12.67
C ASP A 329 -2.52 41.97 -11.19
N ALA A 330 -3.57 42.06 -10.37
CA ALA A 330 -3.49 41.89 -8.92
C ALA A 330 -2.90 40.54 -8.49
N VAL A 331 -3.26 39.46 -9.19
CA VAL A 331 -2.76 38.11 -8.93
C VAL A 331 -1.25 38.02 -9.15
N LEU A 332 -0.78 38.51 -10.30
CA LEU A 332 0.64 38.47 -10.66
C LEU A 332 1.45 39.38 -9.73
N ALA A 333 0.98 40.61 -9.50
CA ALA A 333 1.66 41.57 -8.64
C ALA A 333 1.79 41.07 -7.19
N LEU A 334 0.73 40.46 -6.65
CA LEU A 334 0.75 39.86 -5.32
C LEU A 334 1.69 38.64 -5.28
N SER A 335 1.60 37.74 -6.25
CA SER A 335 2.43 36.52 -6.30
C SER A 335 3.91 36.85 -6.41
N VAL A 336 4.30 37.82 -7.25
CA VAL A 336 5.68 38.28 -7.40
C VAL A 336 6.20 38.90 -6.10
N ARG A 337 5.38 39.71 -5.42
CA ARG A 337 5.75 40.31 -4.13
C ARG A 337 5.98 39.25 -3.06
N VAL A 338 5.05 38.30 -2.91
CA VAL A 338 5.16 37.22 -1.93
C VAL A 338 6.36 36.32 -2.25
N LEU A 339 6.60 35.99 -3.52
CA LEU A 339 7.78 35.22 -3.93
C LEU A 339 9.07 35.91 -3.51
N GLY A 340 9.18 37.22 -3.70
CA GLY A 340 10.35 37.99 -3.27
C GLY A 340 10.58 37.91 -1.76
N VAL A 341 9.51 38.04 -0.96
CA VAL A 341 9.58 37.89 0.51
C VAL A 341 10.01 36.48 0.90
N LEU A 342 9.46 35.44 0.28
CA LEU A 342 9.82 34.05 0.56
C LEU A 342 11.28 33.76 0.21
N GLN A 343 11.78 34.26 -0.92
CA GLN A 343 13.18 34.09 -1.33
C GLN A 343 14.14 34.79 -0.37
N ALA A 344 13.83 36.02 0.06
CA ALA A 344 14.62 36.74 1.06
C ALA A 344 14.60 36.01 2.41
N TRP A 345 13.44 35.48 2.81
CA TRP A 345 13.28 34.71 4.05
C TRP A 345 14.10 33.42 4.06
N GLN A 346 14.17 32.73 2.92
CA GLN A 346 15.00 31.54 2.76
C GLN A 346 16.50 31.86 2.83
N ALA A 347 16.92 33.01 2.28
CA ALA A 347 18.32 33.43 2.28
C ALA A 347 18.81 33.96 3.65
N ALA A 348 17.91 34.31 4.57
CA ALA A 348 18.26 34.84 5.89
C ALA A 348 18.76 33.74 6.83
N ALA A 349 20.08 33.69 7.04
CA ALA A 349 20.76 32.67 7.86
C ALA A 349 20.42 32.72 9.36
N ASP A 350 20.03 33.88 9.89
CA ASP A 350 19.74 34.06 11.32
C ASP A 350 18.26 33.81 11.70
N ALA A 351 17.42 33.41 10.73
CA ALA A 351 15.99 33.20 10.91
C ALA A 351 15.60 31.78 11.38
N GLU A 352 16.53 31.00 11.95
CA GLU A 352 16.27 29.62 12.41
C GLU A 352 15.24 29.55 13.55
N ARG A 353 15.03 30.65 14.29
CA ARG A 353 14.05 30.74 15.38
C ARG A 353 12.84 31.64 15.08
N SER A 354 12.85 32.33 13.96
CA SER A 354 11.79 33.24 13.56
C SER A 354 10.81 32.50 12.66
N ARG A 355 9.52 32.80 12.77
CA ARG A 355 8.49 32.26 11.87
C ARG A 355 7.93 33.37 10.97
N LEU A 356 7.81 33.10 9.68
CA LEU A 356 7.09 33.97 8.75
C LEU A 356 5.62 33.56 8.72
N VAL A 357 4.74 34.48 9.07
CA VAL A 357 3.30 34.27 8.99
C VAL A 357 2.75 34.99 7.78
N VAL A 358 2.23 34.25 6.82
CA VAL A 358 1.56 34.79 5.64
C VAL A 358 0.06 34.80 5.91
N VAL A 359 -0.53 35.99 5.88
CA VAL A 359 -1.94 36.21 6.17
C VAL A 359 -2.68 36.58 4.89
N THR A 360 -3.63 35.76 4.48
CA THR A 360 -4.57 36.04 3.39
C THR A 360 -5.97 36.34 3.95
N ARG A 361 -6.88 36.82 3.09
CA ARG A 361 -8.27 37.08 3.48
C ARG A 361 -9.24 36.60 2.41
N GLY A 362 -10.06 35.60 2.73
CA GLY A 362 -11.02 35.03 1.78
C GLY A 362 -10.36 34.32 0.60
N ALA A 363 -9.11 33.87 0.78
CA ALA A 363 -8.35 33.14 -0.23
C ALA A 363 -8.81 31.69 -0.33
N VAL A 364 -9.28 31.09 0.77
CA VAL A 364 -9.75 29.71 0.79
C VAL A 364 -11.01 29.60 1.66
N PRO A 365 -12.09 28.98 1.18
CA PRO A 365 -13.28 28.81 1.99
C PRO A 365 -13.05 27.76 3.08
N ALA A 366 -13.29 28.14 4.34
CA ALA A 366 -13.48 27.19 5.43
C ALA A 366 -14.96 26.76 5.46
N GLY A 367 -15.29 25.71 4.69
CA GLY A 367 -16.67 25.20 4.51
C GLY A 367 -17.29 25.58 3.16
N ASP A 368 -18.61 25.73 3.08
CA ASP A 368 -19.38 25.86 1.83
C ASP A 368 -19.29 27.27 1.18
N GLY A 369 -18.30 28.07 1.57
CA GLY A 369 -18.10 29.44 1.08
C GLY A 369 -17.50 29.51 -0.33
N VAL A 370 -17.48 30.72 -0.89
CA VAL A 370 -16.78 31.01 -2.16
C VAL A 370 -15.50 31.80 -1.89
N VAL A 371 -14.47 31.56 -2.70
CA VAL A 371 -13.24 32.37 -2.70
C VAL A 371 -13.60 33.81 -3.08
N THR A 372 -13.22 34.77 -2.23
CA THR A 372 -13.45 36.20 -2.46
C THR A 372 -12.16 36.95 -2.81
N ASP A 373 -10.99 36.36 -2.56
CA ASP A 373 -9.68 36.87 -2.97
C ASP A 373 -8.91 35.83 -3.83
N PRO A 374 -9.11 35.83 -5.16
CA PRO A 374 -8.39 34.94 -6.07
C PRO A 374 -6.87 35.18 -6.08
N ALA A 375 -6.41 36.39 -5.77
CA ALA A 375 -4.99 36.68 -5.70
C ALA A 375 -4.38 36.04 -4.45
N GLY A 376 -5.06 36.15 -3.30
CA GLY A 376 -4.73 35.41 -2.09
C GLY A 376 -4.73 33.90 -2.31
N ALA A 377 -5.70 33.37 -3.08
CA ALA A 377 -5.75 31.94 -3.42
C ALA A 377 -4.51 31.47 -4.21
N ALA A 378 -3.99 32.30 -5.12
CA ALA A 378 -2.75 31.99 -5.84
C ALA A 378 -1.52 31.96 -4.90
N VAL A 379 -1.51 32.82 -3.88
CA VAL A 379 -0.46 32.84 -2.85
C VAL A 379 -0.42 31.54 -2.06
N TRP A 380 -1.56 30.91 -1.79
CA TRP A 380 -1.62 29.63 -1.05
C TRP A 380 -0.81 28.52 -1.71
N GLY A 381 -0.92 28.37 -3.03
CA GLY A 381 -0.13 27.38 -3.78
C GLY A 381 1.38 27.62 -3.67
N LEU A 382 1.79 28.89 -3.77
CA LEU A 382 3.19 29.30 -3.65
C LEU A 382 3.75 29.07 -2.23
N VAL A 383 3.00 29.48 -1.21
CA VAL A 383 3.44 29.37 0.19
C VAL A 383 3.51 27.92 0.65
N ARG A 384 2.56 27.07 0.24
CA ARG A 384 2.60 25.63 0.57
C ARG A 384 3.83 24.93 -0.01
N ALA A 385 4.25 25.31 -1.22
CA ALA A 385 5.51 24.81 -1.78
C ALA A 385 6.72 25.24 -0.92
N ALA A 386 6.76 26.50 -0.47
CA ALA A 386 7.81 26.99 0.42
C ALA A 386 7.79 26.36 1.82
N GLN A 387 6.61 26.06 2.38
CA GLN A 387 6.43 25.32 3.64
C GLN A 387 7.01 23.89 3.53
N ALA A 388 6.77 23.21 2.42
CA ALA A 388 7.31 21.87 2.18
C ALA A 388 8.84 21.85 2.11
N GLU A 389 9.46 22.90 1.56
CA GLU A 389 10.91 23.06 1.52
C GLU A 389 11.50 23.48 2.88
N ASN A 390 10.73 24.15 3.74
CA ASN A 390 11.16 24.70 5.02
C ASN A 390 10.12 24.43 6.12
N PRO A 391 10.03 23.18 6.62
CA PRO A 391 9.09 22.82 7.68
C PRO A 391 9.24 23.73 8.91
N ASP A 392 8.12 24.04 9.56
CA ASP A 392 8.01 24.81 10.82
C ASP A 392 8.48 26.28 10.77
N ARG A 393 8.90 26.79 9.60
CA ARG A 393 9.39 28.18 9.43
C ARG A 393 8.36 29.13 8.85
N ILE A 394 7.33 28.62 8.18
CA ILE A 394 6.31 29.42 7.51
C ILE A 394 4.93 28.92 7.95
N VAL A 395 4.07 29.84 8.38
CA VAL A 395 2.68 29.57 8.80
C VAL A 395 1.74 30.35 7.89
N LEU A 396 0.69 29.69 7.41
CA LEU A 396 -0.29 30.28 6.50
C LEU A 396 -1.65 30.41 7.20
N ILE A 397 -2.21 31.61 7.21
CA ILE A 397 -3.48 31.91 7.86
C ILE A 397 -4.41 32.61 6.87
N ASP A 398 -5.62 32.10 6.65
CA ASP A 398 -6.69 32.85 5.99
C ASP A 398 -7.67 33.38 7.02
N THR A 399 -8.05 34.65 6.91
CA THR A 399 -8.98 35.31 7.83
C THR A 399 -10.24 35.79 7.11
N ASP A 400 -11.31 35.94 7.87
CA ASP A 400 -12.56 36.59 7.45
C ASP A 400 -12.54 38.11 7.72
N THR A 401 -11.65 38.57 8.60
CA THR A 401 -11.52 39.97 9.05
C THR A 401 -10.24 40.64 8.56
N GLU A 402 -10.21 41.97 8.56
CA GLU A 402 -9.06 42.79 8.11
C GLU A 402 -7.90 42.87 9.13
N GLU A 403 -8.23 42.65 10.40
CA GLU A 403 -7.27 42.65 11.50
C GLU A 403 -7.09 41.24 12.04
N VAL A 404 -5.84 40.75 12.00
CA VAL A 404 -5.47 39.52 12.70
C VAL A 404 -5.35 39.86 14.18
N ALA A 405 -6.30 39.40 14.99
CA ALA A 405 -6.18 39.52 16.43
C ALA A 405 -4.93 38.79 16.93
N GLY A 406 -4.13 39.43 17.79
CA GLY A 406 -2.89 38.83 18.31
C GLY A 406 -3.10 37.49 19.04
N ALA A 407 -4.31 37.25 19.56
CA ALA A 407 -4.70 35.97 20.13
C ALA A 407 -4.85 34.85 19.07
N VAL A 408 -5.34 35.15 17.87
CA VAL A 408 -5.43 34.19 16.76
C VAL A 408 -4.03 33.82 16.27
N LEU A 409 -3.16 34.82 16.11
CA LEU A 409 -1.76 34.62 15.74
C LEU A 409 -1.02 33.75 16.78
N GLY A 410 -1.21 34.04 18.06
CA GLY A 410 -0.62 33.26 19.15
C GLY A 410 -1.13 31.82 19.21
N ALA A 411 -2.42 31.60 18.93
CA ALA A 411 -3.00 30.26 18.89
C ALA A 411 -2.49 29.47 17.67
N ALA A 412 -2.45 30.07 16.49
CA ALA A 412 -1.95 29.45 15.26
C ALA A 412 -0.45 29.10 15.35
N LEU A 413 0.34 29.91 16.05
CA LEU A 413 1.76 29.59 16.28
C LEU A 413 1.99 28.55 17.38
N ALA A 414 1.00 28.28 18.23
CA ALA A 414 1.08 27.26 19.28
C ALA A 414 0.47 25.91 18.86
N ALA A 415 -0.46 25.92 17.92
CA ALA A 415 -0.86 24.73 17.19
C ALA A 415 0.30 24.39 16.24
N ASP A 416 1.05 23.33 16.51
CA ASP A 416 2.09 22.82 15.59
C ASP A 416 1.45 22.17 14.33
N GLU A 417 0.42 22.81 13.78
CA GLU A 417 -0.36 22.43 12.61
C GLU A 417 -0.11 23.46 11.48
N PRO A 418 0.05 23.03 10.21
CA PRO A 418 0.53 23.87 9.10
C PRO A 418 -0.44 24.92 8.53
#